data_AF-A0A7C8KP50-F1
#
_entry.id   AF-A0A7C8KP50-F1
#
_cell.length_a   1.000
_cell.length_b   1.000
_cell.length_c   1.000
_cell.angle_alpha   90.00
_cell.angle_beta   90.00
_cell.angle_gamma   90.00
#
_symmetry.space_group_name_H-M   'P 1'
#
loop_
_entity.id
_entity.type
_entity.pdbx_description
1 polymer ?
#
loop_
_entity_poly.entity_id
_entity_poly.type
_entity_poly.pdbx_seq_one_letter_code
_entity_poly.pdbx_strand_id
1 'polypeptide(L)'
;MGRRGRPTLRGQFIKRILLVILFVVLTIGAMQLNFIHKQIEEGIKEQGEIISDRIEQGIKEMDIASKAIEQQIDLNLIYLSRYIGEKLGGKKIEEIREEELVSIREEAGVAGISLIVPSEADDFVVAKSSEPEEVGFSFKKVSSINKNLHAILNDRVPSEQDILSYYDKGMYVLSITQSDAKETDMFFNKYSYYHVQGTDYIINAFIKTKEIHHFINDVVPDALTEANNINPYILDIAVLAPHEFQNSPLQGGLYSSPVLYGEINLFQQRDRQTILDLSVKPEKTGYNAEVDGKRVYKSFIPTEGGEVIYLALDYGELSGPLYRHSILLVISGLLSILLLFLLTTTFFNRIFQNIQTINTQVQLLGTGDFTAKSVINEENEFSQLSQSANKMVRTLNHVLEETSNKAYQTQRLAVLLEADAAKSVEHLYTVSMKETKQLREQLDDIIEFLDQLEVYVREKNQDSSTEDVEEVYKKMETIRQMLKEQTATTTDTTVALADLLTSLHGQSSQLTHIADSLLKQISRFKL
;
A
#
# COMPACT_ATOMS: atom_id res chain seq x y z
N MET A 1 35.01 21.69 -31.56
CA MET A 1 33.82 21.82 -30.69
C MET A 1 32.76 20.83 -31.16
N GLY A 2 32.61 19.70 -30.47
CA GLY A 2 31.64 18.66 -30.85
C GLY A 2 30.20 19.11 -30.60
N ARG A 3 29.37 19.06 -31.65
CA ARG A 3 27.91 19.27 -31.55
C ARG A 3 27.34 18.22 -30.58
N ARG A 4 27.02 18.62 -29.34
CA ARG A 4 26.15 17.83 -28.45
C ARG A 4 24.82 17.60 -29.17
N GLY A 5 24.60 16.39 -29.67
CA GLY A 5 23.35 15.99 -30.31
C GLY A 5 22.18 16.28 -29.37
N ARG A 6 21.15 16.96 -29.88
CA ARG A 6 19.93 17.23 -29.11
C ARG A 6 19.36 15.89 -28.61
N PRO A 7 19.01 15.77 -27.32
CA PRO A 7 18.50 14.51 -26.79
C PRO A 7 17.20 14.13 -27.51
N THR A 8 17.10 12.88 -27.95
CA THR A 8 15.89 12.34 -28.59
C THR A 8 14.70 12.42 -27.62
N LEU A 9 13.47 12.59 -28.13
CA LEU A 9 12.25 12.64 -27.31
C LEU A 9 12.16 11.42 -26.37
N ARG A 10 12.55 10.24 -26.86
CA ARG A 10 12.70 9.00 -26.08
C ARG A 10 13.63 9.16 -24.88
N GLY A 11 14.84 9.67 -25.11
CA GLY A 11 15.81 9.88 -24.04
C GLY A 11 15.38 10.94 -23.03
N GLN A 12 14.69 11.98 -23.48
CA GLN A 12 14.12 13.00 -22.59
C GLN A 12 13.00 12.41 -21.72
N PHE A 13 12.12 11.60 -22.29
CA PHE A 13 11.02 10.97 -21.58
C PHE A 13 11.52 10.00 -20.49
N ILE A 14 12.43 9.08 -20.83
CA ILE A 14 13.01 8.14 -19.86
C ILE A 14 13.72 8.87 -18.72
N LYS A 15 14.51 9.92 -19.03
CA LYS A 15 15.16 10.74 -18.01
C LYS A 15 14.16 11.43 -17.08
N ARG A 16 13.07 11.99 -17.63
CA ARG A 16 12.02 12.63 -16.83
C ARG A 16 11.32 11.64 -15.91
N ILE A 17 10.95 10.47 -16.41
CA ILE A 17 10.37 9.40 -15.59
C ILE A 17 11.32 8.98 -14.47
N LEU A 18 12.60 8.75 -14.80
CA LEU A 18 13.58 8.35 -13.80
C LEU A 18 13.76 9.42 -12.71
N LEU A 19 13.77 10.71 -13.07
CA LEU A 19 13.82 11.80 -12.09
C LEU A 19 12.57 11.86 -11.20
N VAL A 20 11.39 11.67 -11.79
CA VAL A 20 10.12 11.63 -11.03
C VAL A 20 10.11 10.44 -10.07
N ILE A 21 10.50 9.25 -10.53
CA ILE A 21 10.58 8.06 -9.67
C ILE A 21 11.61 8.25 -8.57
N LEU A 22 12.79 8.79 -8.87
CA LEU A 22 13.80 9.08 -7.86
C LEU A 22 13.27 10.05 -6.80
N PHE A 23 12.58 11.11 -7.23
CA PHE A 23 11.94 12.05 -6.31
C PHE A 23 10.90 11.35 -5.42
N VAL A 24 10.04 10.52 -6.01
CA VAL A 24 9.03 9.72 -5.28
C VAL A 24 9.68 8.75 -4.30
N VAL A 25 10.75 8.06 -4.68
CA VAL A 25 11.48 7.13 -3.80
C VAL A 25 12.12 7.88 -2.64
N LEU A 26 12.69 9.07 -2.88
CA LEU A 26 13.28 9.88 -1.81
C LEU A 26 12.22 10.40 -0.84
N THR A 27 11.08 10.89 -1.35
CA THR A 27 10.00 11.41 -0.49
C THR A 27 9.33 10.29 0.30
N ILE A 28 8.98 9.19 -0.36
CA ILE A 28 8.39 8.01 0.30
C ILE A 28 9.40 7.41 1.28
N GLY A 29 10.66 7.26 0.90
CA GLY A 29 11.70 6.71 1.78
C GLY A 29 11.89 7.53 3.05
N ALA A 30 11.96 8.86 2.94
CA ALA A 30 12.05 9.75 4.10
C ALA A 30 10.78 9.68 4.98
N MET A 31 9.60 9.66 4.36
CA MET A 31 8.33 9.52 5.08
C MET A 31 8.23 8.17 5.79
N GLN A 32 8.65 7.09 5.14
CA GLN A 32 8.60 5.73 5.66
C GLN A 32 9.57 5.55 6.83
N LEU A 33 10.78 6.12 6.78
CA LEU A 33 11.71 6.09 7.92
C LEU A 33 11.11 6.75 9.16
N ASN A 34 10.47 7.92 8.99
CA ASN A 34 9.79 8.60 10.09
C ASN A 34 8.60 7.79 10.62
N PHE A 35 7.82 7.17 9.73
CA PHE A 35 6.68 6.33 10.11
C PHE A 35 7.13 5.08 10.87
N ILE A 36 8.20 4.41 10.41
CA ILE A 36 8.77 3.23 11.08
C ILE A 36 9.19 3.58 12.50
N HIS A 37 9.90 4.69 12.70
CA HIS A 37 10.34 5.07 14.04
C HIS A 37 9.17 5.26 15.00
N LYS A 38 8.11 5.96 14.57
CA LYS A 38 6.89 6.17 15.37
C LYS A 38 6.13 4.88 15.61
N GLN A 39 5.92 4.07 14.58
CA GLN A 39 5.20 2.81 14.67
C GLN A 39 5.91 1.82 15.59
N ILE A 40 7.25 1.80 15.56
CA ILE A 40 8.02 0.99 16.51
C ILE A 40 7.84 1.53 17.92
N GLU A 41 7.98 2.84 18.15
CA GLU A 41 7.80 3.41 19.49
C GLU A 41 6.40 3.15 20.07
N GLU A 42 5.35 3.31 19.27
CA GLU A 42 3.97 3.00 19.64
C GLU A 42 3.78 1.49 19.86
N GLY A 43 4.30 0.65 18.97
CA GLY A 43 4.19 -0.81 19.09
C GLY A 43 4.94 -1.37 20.30
N ILE A 44 6.08 -0.79 20.65
CA ILE A 44 6.81 -1.11 21.89
C ILE A 44 5.97 -0.73 23.10
N LYS A 45 5.37 0.46 23.09
CA LYS A 45 4.51 0.91 24.19
C LYS A 45 3.32 -0.03 24.36
N GLU A 46 2.63 -0.38 23.27
CA GLU A 46 1.48 -1.29 23.30
C GLU A 46 1.87 -2.70 23.79
N GLN A 47 2.97 -3.26 23.26
CA GLN A 47 3.48 -4.56 23.72
C GLN A 47 3.90 -4.51 25.19
N GLY A 48 4.58 -3.46 25.61
CA GLY A 48 4.96 -3.25 27.01
C GLY A 48 3.74 -3.13 27.90
N GLU A 49 2.70 -2.41 27.47
CA GLU A 49 1.43 -2.32 28.20
C GLU A 49 0.74 -3.68 28.35
N ILE A 50 0.66 -4.48 27.28
CA ILE A 50 0.09 -5.84 27.31
C ILE A 50 0.87 -6.75 28.28
N ILE A 51 2.20 -6.67 28.28
CA ILE A 51 3.05 -7.45 29.19
C ILE A 51 2.79 -7.01 30.63
N SER A 52 2.81 -5.71 30.88
CA SER A 52 2.50 -5.12 32.19
C SER A 52 1.12 -5.54 32.70
N ASP A 53 0.07 -5.51 31.87
CA ASP A 53 -1.29 -5.89 32.26
C ASP A 53 -1.38 -7.38 32.63
N ARG A 54 -0.67 -8.25 31.91
CA ARG A 54 -0.62 -9.68 32.23
C ARG A 54 0.07 -9.96 33.56
N ILE A 55 1.14 -9.22 33.86
CA ILE A 55 1.86 -9.32 35.14
C ILE A 55 0.99 -8.82 36.28
N GLU A 56 0.37 -7.65 36.12
CA GLU A 56 -0.58 -7.09 37.09
C GLU A 56 -1.72 -8.07 37.38
N GLN A 57 -2.32 -8.64 36.32
CA GLN A 57 -3.37 -9.64 36.46
C GLN A 57 -2.86 -10.89 37.18
N GLY A 58 -1.68 -11.39 36.84
CA GLY A 58 -1.08 -12.56 37.50
C GLY A 58 -0.88 -12.31 39.01
N ILE A 59 -0.34 -11.15 39.38
CA ILE A 59 -0.17 -10.74 40.79
C ILE A 59 -1.53 -10.63 41.49
N LYS A 60 -2.55 -10.06 40.84
CA LYS A 60 -3.91 -9.95 41.40
C LYS A 60 -4.59 -11.30 41.61
N GLU A 61 -4.49 -12.20 40.63
CA GLU A 61 -5.03 -13.56 40.74
C GLU A 61 -4.35 -14.33 41.88
N MET A 62 -3.05 -14.13 42.05
CA MET A 62 -2.26 -14.71 43.12
C MET A 62 -2.60 -14.15 44.51
N ASP A 63 -2.82 -12.84 44.65
CA ASP A 63 -3.34 -12.24 45.90
C ASP A 63 -4.70 -12.82 46.30
N ILE A 64 -5.61 -12.97 45.33
CA ILE A 64 -6.92 -13.61 45.55
C ILE A 64 -6.75 -15.07 45.98
N ALA A 65 -5.85 -15.82 45.34
CA ALA A 65 -5.58 -17.21 45.69
C ALA A 65 -4.99 -17.34 47.11
N SER A 66 -4.04 -16.48 47.47
CA SER A 66 -3.45 -16.42 48.81
C SER A 66 -4.51 -16.15 49.88
N LYS A 67 -5.37 -15.15 49.68
CA LYS A 67 -6.50 -14.85 50.57
C LYS A 67 -7.49 -16.01 50.70
N ALA A 68 -7.78 -16.72 49.61
CA ALA A 68 -8.65 -17.88 49.64
C ALA A 68 -8.03 -19.05 50.43
N ILE A 69 -6.72 -19.27 50.32
CA ILE A 69 -5.97 -20.26 51.12
C ILE A 69 -5.98 -19.86 52.60
N GLU A 70 -5.69 -18.60 52.90
CA GLU A 70 -5.77 -18.04 54.25
C GLU A 70 -7.16 -18.26 54.86
N GLN A 71 -8.23 -18.01 54.11
CA GLN A 71 -9.60 -18.26 54.54
C GLN A 71 -9.88 -19.75 54.79
N GLN A 72 -9.32 -20.66 53.98
CA GLN A 72 -9.45 -22.10 54.22
C GLN A 72 -8.72 -22.53 55.50
N ILE A 73 -7.57 -21.92 55.79
CA ILE A 73 -6.83 -22.12 57.05
C ILE A 73 -7.65 -21.59 58.23
N ASP A 74 -8.30 -20.42 58.09
CA ASP A 74 -9.20 -19.88 59.11
C ASP A 74 -10.32 -20.86 59.44
N LEU A 75 -11.04 -21.34 58.43
CA LEU A 75 -12.13 -22.30 58.60
C LEU A 75 -11.68 -23.58 59.30
N ASN A 76 -10.50 -24.09 58.95
CA ASN A 76 -9.92 -25.26 59.60
C ASN A 76 -9.59 -25.00 61.07
N LEU A 77 -8.94 -23.87 61.39
CA LEU A 77 -8.62 -23.50 62.78
C LEU A 77 -9.85 -23.23 63.63
N ILE A 78 -10.89 -22.64 63.04
CA ILE A 78 -12.20 -22.47 63.69
C ILE A 78 -12.79 -23.83 64.07
N TYR A 79 -12.78 -24.77 63.13
CA TYR A 79 -13.24 -26.14 63.37
C TYR A 79 -12.43 -26.83 64.49
N LEU A 80 -11.09 -26.76 64.40
CA LEU A 80 -10.19 -27.38 65.37
C LEU A 80 -10.31 -26.75 66.76
N SER A 81 -10.43 -25.43 66.86
CA SER A 81 -10.62 -24.73 68.14
C SER A 81 -11.93 -25.13 68.83
N ARG A 82 -13.01 -25.28 68.06
CA ARG A 82 -14.30 -25.76 68.58
C ARG A 82 -14.19 -27.21 69.02
N TYR A 83 -13.56 -28.06 68.22
CA TYR A 83 -13.29 -29.46 68.56
C TYR A 83 -12.47 -29.62 69.85
N ILE A 84 -11.42 -28.80 70.04
CA ILE A 84 -10.64 -28.74 71.28
C ILE A 84 -11.56 -28.37 72.45
N GLY A 85 -12.42 -27.36 72.29
CA GLY A 85 -13.41 -26.98 73.30
C GLY A 85 -14.38 -28.09 73.67
N GLU A 86 -14.87 -28.85 72.69
CA GLU A 86 -15.72 -30.02 72.91
C GLU A 86 -14.99 -31.13 73.68
N LYS A 87 -13.72 -31.40 73.36
CA LYS A 87 -12.89 -32.39 74.06
C LYS A 87 -12.59 -32.03 75.51
N LEU A 88 -12.40 -30.75 75.78
CA LEU A 88 -12.26 -30.24 77.15
C LEU A 88 -13.57 -30.30 77.95
N GLY A 89 -14.72 -30.45 77.27
CA GLY A 89 -15.99 -30.82 77.88
C GLY A 89 -16.55 -29.82 78.89
N GLY A 90 -16.15 -28.54 78.80
CA GLY A 90 -16.59 -27.48 79.73
C GLY A 90 -16.04 -27.61 81.15
N LYS A 91 -15.01 -28.45 81.36
CA LYS A 91 -14.25 -28.52 82.61
C LYS A 91 -13.73 -27.13 82.99
N LYS A 92 -13.62 -26.88 84.30
CA LYS A 92 -12.94 -25.66 84.78
C LYS A 92 -11.44 -25.77 84.55
N ILE A 93 -10.75 -24.63 84.47
CA ILE A 93 -9.32 -24.64 84.18
C ILE A 93 -8.50 -25.47 85.19
N GLU A 94 -8.89 -25.53 86.47
CA GLU A 94 -8.18 -26.31 87.48
C GLU A 94 -8.23 -27.82 87.23
N GLU A 95 -9.28 -28.29 86.55
CA GLU A 95 -9.54 -29.72 86.28
C GLU A 95 -8.81 -30.22 85.04
N ILE A 96 -8.34 -29.32 84.17
CA ILE A 96 -7.67 -29.67 82.92
C ILE A 96 -6.18 -29.92 83.17
N ARG A 97 -5.65 -31.05 82.71
CA ARG A 97 -4.23 -31.38 82.85
C ARG A 97 -3.42 -31.01 81.60
N GLU A 98 -2.14 -30.68 81.76
CA GLU A 98 -1.27 -30.38 80.61
C GLU A 98 -1.09 -31.60 79.70
N GLU A 99 -1.06 -32.82 80.27
CA GLU A 99 -0.97 -34.04 79.47
C GLU A 99 -2.24 -34.28 78.64
N GLU A 100 -3.40 -33.78 79.10
CA GLU A 100 -4.65 -33.78 78.34
C GLU A 100 -4.55 -32.82 77.15
N LEU A 101 -3.96 -31.63 77.33
CA LEU A 101 -3.71 -30.67 76.25
C LEU A 101 -2.74 -31.22 75.20
N VAL A 102 -1.68 -31.93 75.61
CA VAL A 102 -0.75 -32.58 74.67
C VAL A 102 -1.45 -33.67 73.85
N SER A 103 -2.29 -34.50 74.49
CA SER A 103 -3.06 -35.53 73.78
C SER A 103 -4.06 -34.93 72.79
N ILE A 104 -4.76 -33.86 73.18
CA ILE A 104 -5.72 -33.18 72.30
C ILE A 104 -4.98 -32.48 71.15
N ARG A 105 -3.81 -31.89 71.39
CA ARG A 105 -2.96 -31.28 70.36
C ARG A 105 -2.61 -32.29 69.27
N GLU A 106 -2.16 -33.48 69.66
CA GLU A 106 -1.80 -34.56 68.73
C GLU A 106 -3.01 -35.06 67.93
N GLU A 107 -4.18 -35.17 68.56
CA GLU A 107 -5.42 -35.58 67.88
C GLU A 107 -5.94 -34.51 66.92
N ALA A 108 -5.88 -33.22 67.33
CA ALA A 108 -6.32 -32.08 66.52
C ALA A 108 -5.32 -31.69 65.42
N GLY A 109 -4.08 -32.20 65.47
CA GLY A 109 -3.04 -31.88 64.49
C GLY A 109 -2.63 -30.41 64.48
N VAL A 110 -2.74 -29.72 65.63
CA VAL A 110 -2.28 -28.33 65.79
C VAL A 110 -0.87 -28.28 66.38
N ALA A 111 -0.16 -27.17 66.20
CA ALA A 111 1.18 -27.02 66.74
C ALA A 111 1.18 -26.80 68.26
N GLY A 112 0.13 -26.20 68.81
CA GLY A 112 -0.05 -26.10 70.25
C GLY A 112 -1.42 -25.58 70.65
N ILE A 113 -1.73 -25.77 71.93
CA ILE A 113 -2.97 -25.37 72.58
C ILE A 113 -2.61 -24.69 73.90
N SER A 114 -3.04 -23.44 74.05
CA SER A 114 -2.87 -22.65 75.27
C SER A 114 -4.22 -22.25 75.84
N LEU A 115 -4.38 -22.33 77.16
CA LEU A 115 -5.55 -21.85 77.89
C LEU A 115 -5.22 -20.52 78.55
N ILE A 116 -5.96 -19.50 78.17
CA ILE A 116 -5.73 -18.12 78.56
C ILE A 116 -6.80 -17.70 79.55
N VAL A 117 -6.40 -17.12 80.69
CA VAL A 117 -7.32 -16.64 81.73
C VAL A 117 -7.08 -15.17 82.04
N PRO A 118 -8.12 -14.45 82.50
CA PRO A 118 -7.93 -13.12 83.05
C PRO A 118 -7.04 -13.19 84.30
N SER A 119 -6.06 -12.29 84.38
CA SER A 119 -5.17 -12.07 85.51
C SER A 119 -5.51 -10.75 86.21
N GLU A 120 -4.95 -10.53 87.39
CA GLU A 120 -5.03 -9.23 88.07
C GLU A 120 -4.41 -8.12 87.20
N ALA A 121 -4.98 -6.90 87.28
CA ALA A 121 -4.53 -5.69 86.57
C ALA A 121 -4.76 -5.63 85.03
N ASP A 122 -5.96 -6.06 84.59
CA ASP A 122 -6.46 -5.90 83.20
C ASP A 122 -5.57 -6.58 82.15
N ASP A 123 -5.16 -7.80 82.48
CA ASP A 123 -4.27 -8.63 81.67
C ASP A 123 -4.89 -10.00 81.45
N PHE A 124 -4.47 -10.66 80.38
CA PHE A 124 -4.69 -12.07 80.16
C PHE A 124 -3.35 -12.79 80.19
N VAL A 125 -3.32 -13.97 80.80
CA VAL A 125 -2.12 -14.79 80.91
C VAL A 125 -2.39 -16.22 80.46
N VAL A 126 -1.41 -16.84 79.82
CA VAL A 126 -1.45 -18.28 79.53
C VAL A 126 -1.28 -19.03 80.85
N ALA A 127 -2.33 -19.68 81.32
CA ALA A 127 -2.30 -20.45 82.57
C ALA A 127 -1.90 -21.90 82.39
N LYS A 128 -2.26 -22.52 81.25
CA LYS A 128 -1.89 -23.90 80.89
C LYS A 128 -1.60 -23.97 79.40
N SER A 129 -0.66 -24.81 78.98
CA SER A 129 -0.37 -25.00 77.56
C SER A 129 0.16 -26.41 77.28
N SER A 130 -0.02 -26.87 76.04
CA SER A 130 0.71 -28.03 75.51
C SER A 130 2.19 -27.71 75.24
N GLU A 131 2.55 -26.43 75.15
CA GLU A 131 3.93 -25.94 75.00
C GLU A 131 4.36 -25.24 76.30
N PRO A 132 5.24 -25.85 77.12
CA PRO A 132 5.59 -25.33 78.44
C PRO A 132 6.16 -23.90 78.41
N GLU A 133 6.83 -23.51 77.32
CA GLU A 133 7.39 -22.18 77.13
C GLU A 133 6.34 -21.06 76.99
N GLU A 134 5.09 -21.38 76.65
CA GLU A 134 4.01 -20.39 76.51
C GLU A 134 3.41 -20.00 77.87
N VAL A 135 3.56 -20.84 78.89
CA VAL A 135 2.95 -20.62 80.21
C VAL A 135 3.52 -19.37 80.87
N GLY A 136 2.63 -18.49 81.34
CA GLY A 136 2.98 -17.20 81.94
C GLY A 136 3.16 -16.06 80.93
N PHE A 137 2.96 -16.30 79.63
CA PHE A 137 2.93 -15.22 78.64
C PHE A 137 1.80 -14.22 78.95
N SER A 138 2.15 -12.92 78.99
CA SER A 138 1.25 -11.81 79.31
C SER A 138 0.84 -11.06 78.05
N PHE A 139 -0.47 -10.90 77.85
CA PHE A 139 -1.02 -10.21 76.69
C PHE A 139 -1.07 -8.68 76.85
N LYS A 140 -0.79 -8.15 78.04
CA LYS A 140 -0.74 -6.70 78.33
C LYS A 140 0.17 -5.91 77.38
N LYS A 141 1.26 -6.53 76.91
CA LYS A 141 2.19 -5.91 75.97
C LYS A 141 1.68 -5.89 74.53
N VAL A 142 0.67 -6.70 74.21
CA VAL A 142 0.04 -6.79 72.89
C VAL A 142 -1.38 -6.25 72.97
N SER A 143 -1.48 -4.92 73.07
CA SER A 143 -2.72 -4.20 73.43
C SER A 143 -3.92 -4.55 72.55
N SER A 144 -3.73 -4.75 71.24
CA SER A 144 -4.81 -5.10 70.32
C SER A 144 -5.38 -6.50 70.59
N ILE A 145 -4.52 -7.49 70.83
CA ILE A 145 -4.94 -8.86 71.19
C ILE A 145 -5.62 -8.84 72.56
N ASN A 146 -5.04 -8.15 73.55
CA ASN A 146 -5.61 -8.03 74.90
C ASN A 146 -7.06 -7.52 74.87
N LYS A 147 -7.32 -6.44 74.13
CA LYS A 147 -8.68 -5.90 73.95
C LYS A 147 -9.63 -6.90 73.31
N ASN A 148 -9.17 -7.62 72.29
CA ASN A 148 -9.99 -8.62 71.60
C ASN A 148 -10.29 -9.84 72.50
N LEU A 149 -9.36 -10.25 73.38
CA LEU A 149 -9.60 -11.27 74.41
C LEU A 149 -10.70 -10.84 75.38
N HIS A 150 -10.68 -9.58 75.85
CA HIS A 150 -11.78 -9.03 76.65
C HIS A 150 -13.12 -9.06 75.90
N ALA A 151 -13.12 -8.76 74.60
CA ALA A 151 -14.34 -8.78 73.80
C ALA A 151 -14.94 -10.18 73.73
N ILE A 152 -14.15 -11.19 73.34
CA ILE A 152 -14.67 -12.56 73.16
C ILE A 152 -15.04 -13.25 74.48
N LEU A 153 -14.33 -12.99 75.58
CA LEU A 153 -14.71 -13.52 76.90
C LEU A 153 -16.10 -13.02 77.34
N ASN A 154 -16.48 -11.81 76.89
CA ASN A 154 -17.76 -11.18 77.19
C ASN A 154 -18.79 -11.34 76.06
N ASP A 155 -18.58 -12.29 75.14
CA ASP A 155 -19.47 -12.59 74.00
C ASP A 155 -19.73 -11.36 73.08
N ARG A 156 -18.71 -10.51 72.94
CA ARG A 156 -18.72 -9.33 72.05
C ARG A 156 -17.83 -9.56 70.83
N VAL A 157 -18.14 -8.85 69.76
CA VAL A 157 -17.32 -8.83 68.55
C VAL A 157 -16.02 -8.07 68.84
N PRO A 158 -14.85 -8.60 68.42
CA PRO A 158 -13.57 -7.90 68.48
C PRO A 158 -13.62 -6.49 67.88
N SER A 159 -12.97 -5.52 68.54
CA SER A 159 -12.93 -4.13 68.10
C SER A 159 -11.71 -3.81 67.23
N GLU A 160 -10.61 -4.54 67.40
CA GLU A 160 -9.37 -4.34 66.66
C GLU A 160 -9.35 -5.32 65.48
N GLN A 161 -9.96 -4.94 64.35
CA GLN A 161 -10.25 -5.84 63.22
C GLN A 161 -9.13 -5.91 62.18
N ASP A 162 -8.27 -4.89 62.09
CA ASP A 162 -7.22 -4.80 61.06
C ASP A 162 -6.18 -5.93 61.13
N ILE A 163 -6.09 -6.61 62.27
CA ILE A 163 -5.17 -7.73 62.52
C ILE A 163 -5.85 -9.11 62.39
N LEU A 164 -7.13 -9.15 62.00
CA LEU A 164 -7.97 -10.35 62.01
C LEU A 164 -8.29 -10.80 60.58
N SER A 165 -8.08 -12.08 60.29
CA SER A 165 -8.57 -12.72 59.07
C SER A 165 -10.01 -13.22 59.22
N TYR A 166 -10.42 -13.55 60.45
CA TYR A 166 -11.78 -13.94 60.80
C TYR A 166 -12.17 -13.49 62.20
N TYR A 167 -13.44 -13.15 62.42
CA TYR A 167 -13.99 -12.84 63.74
C TYR A 167 -15.49 -13.10 63.85
N ASP A 168 -15.93 -13.50 65.04
CA ASP A 168 -17.33 -13.64 65.45
C ASP A 168 -17.44 -13.36 66.96
N LYS A 169 -18.66 -13.43 67.51
CA LYS A 169 -18.88 -13.42 68.96
C LYS A 169 -18.25 -14.68 69.57
N GLY A 170 -17.32 -14.48 70.50
CA GLY A 170 -16.63 -15.57 71.19
C GLY A 170 -15.44 -16.17 70.43
N MET A 171 -15.08 -15.68 69.24
CA MET A 171 -13.93 -16.22 68.49
C MET A 171 -13.28 -15.21 67.54
N TYR A 172 -11.96 -15.29 67.37
CA TYR A 172 -11.28 -14.68 66.23
C TYR A 172 -10.05 -15.46 65.81
N VAL A 173 -9.62 -15.24 64.57
CA VAL A 173 -8.37 -15.76 64.00
C VAL A 173 -7.53 -14.56 63.56
N LEU A 174 -6.26 -14.56 63.93
CA LEU A 174 -5.32 -13.55 63.48
C LEU A 174 -4.92 -13.80 62.03
N SER A 175 -4.71 -12.72 61.27
CA SER A 175 -4.02 -12.80 59.98
C SER A 175 -2.65 -13.46 60.15
N ILE A 176 -2.16 -14.11 59.09
CA ILE A 176 -0.90 -14.85 59.15
C ILE A 176 0.26 -13.92 59.52
N THR A 177 1.05 -14.32 60.51
CA THR A 177 2.21 -13.55 60.98
C THR A 177 3.50 -14.35 60.84
N GLN A 178 4.55 -13.65 60.41
CA GLN A 178 5.88 -14.21 60.27
C GLN A 178 6.61 -14.17 61.62
N SER A 179 7.31 -15.26 61.98
CA SER A 179 8.17 -15.27 63.16
C SER A 179 9.40 -14.38 62.98
N ASP A 180 9.86 -13.69 64.03
CA ASP A 180 11.10 -12.89 64.07
C ASP A 180 12.42 -13.71 63.95
N ALA A 181 12.37 -14.95 63.44
CA ALA A 181 13.53 -15.82 63.28
C ALA A 181 14.39 -15.43 62.05
N LYS A 182 15.71 -15.67 62.13
CA LYS A 182 16.63 -15.46 61.00
C LYS A 182 16.20 -16.29 59.78
N GLU A 183 16.45 -15.77 58.57
CA GLU A 183 16.10 -16.29 57.22
C GLU A 183 16.04 -17.82 57.05
N THR A 184 16.91 -18.57 57.71
CA THR A 184 17.00 -20.04 57.56
C THR A 184 15.96 -20.83 58.38
N ASP A 185 15.28 -20.21 59.36
CA ASP A 185 14.30 -20.85 60.25
C ASP A 185 13.01 -20.05 60.41
N MET A 186 12.57 -19.33 59.38
CA MET A 186 11.27 -18.66 59.39
C MET A 186 10.12 -19.68 59.44
N PHE A 187 9.18 -19.49 60.36
CA PHE A 187 7.92 -20.19 60.41
C PHE A 187 6.78 -19.18 60.51
N PHE A 188 5.64 -19.55 59.94
CA PHE A 188 4.43 -18.74 60.05
C PHE A 188 3.60 -19.27 61.19
N ASN A 189 3.13 -18.34 62.01
CA ASN A 189 2.20 -18.64 63.07
C ASN A 189 0.83 -18.11 62.65
N LYS A 190 -0.16 -18.98 62.81
CA LYS A 190 -1.56 -18.60 62.75
C LYS A 190 -2.20 -18.99 64.07
N TYR A 191 -2.84 -18.02 64.71
CA TYR A 191 -3.44 -18.17 66.03
C TYR A 191 -4.95 -17.97 65.94
N SER A 192 -5.70 -18.85 66.58
CA SER A 192 -7.14 -18.71 66.78
C SER A 192 -7.46 -18.69 68.25
N TYR A 193 -8.34 -17.78 68.65
CA TYR A 193 -8.77 -17.58 70.02
C TYR A 193 -10.26 -17.87 70.11
N TYR A 194 -10.64 -18.78 70.98
CA TYR A 194 -12.00 -19.27 71.11
C TYR A 194 -12.42 -19.34 72.57
N HIS A 195 -13.52 -18.66 72.91
CA HIS A 195 -14.14 -18.77 74.22
C HIS A 195 -15.25 -19.83 74.19
N VAL A 196 -15.10 -20.89 74.98
CA VAL A 196 -16.17 -21.87 75.20
C VAL A 196 -17.18 -21.27 76.18
N GLN A 197 -18.45 -21.16 75.78
CA GLN A 197 -19.48 -20.60 76.66
C GLN A 197 -19.57 -21.37 77.98
N GLY A 198 -19.62 -20.63 79.08
CA GLY A 198 -19.68 -21.19 80.43
C GLY A 198 -18.33 -21.54 81.06
N THR A 199 -17.22 -21.33 80.34
CA THR A 199 -15.86 -21.47 80.88
C THR A 199 -15.23 -20.12 81.23
N ASP A 200 -14.21 -20.15 82.08
CA ASP A 200 -13.44 -19.00 82.55
C ASP A 200 -12.11 -18.81 81.80
N TYR A 201 -11.89 -19.58 80.73
CA TYR A 201 -10.69 -19.53 79.90
C TYR A 201 -11.01 -19.41 78.41
N ILE A 202 -10.06 -18.87 77.66
CA ILE A 202 -10.06 -18.82 76.20
C ILE A 202 -9.05 -19.85 75.70
N ILE A 203 -9.46 -20.65 74.72
CA ILE A 203 -8.60 -21.58 74.02
C ILE A 203 -7.87 -20.81 72.93
N ASN A 204 -6.55 -20.83 72.97
CA ASN A 204 -5.69 -20.41 71.87
C ASN A 204 -5.14 -21.68 71.20
N ALA A 205 -5.61 -21.96 69.99
CA ALA A 205 -5.04 -22.99 69.13
C ALA A 205 -4.16 -22.33 68.07
N PHE A 206 -2.99 -22.89 67.81
CA PHE A 206 -2.11 -22.34 66.79
C PHE A 206 -1.45 -23.42 65.95
N ILE A 207 -1.17 -23.06 64.70
CA ILE A 207 -0.39 -23.86 63.78
C ILE A 207 0.93 -23.15 63.50
N LYS A 208 1.99 -23.96 63.43
CA LYS A 208 3.35 -23.58 63.03
C LYS A 208 3.65 -24.42 61.81
N THR A 209 3.76 -23.82 60.64
CA THR A 209 4.22 -24.58 59.47
C THR A 209 5.05 -23.74 58.52
N LYS A 210 6.06 -24.41 57.97
CA LYS A 210 6.85 -23.92 56.83
C LYS A 210 6.06 -24.03 55.52
N GLU A 211 5.01 -24.85 55.47
CA GLU A 211 4.18 -25.03 54.27
C GLU A 211 3.35 -23.77 53.96
N ILE A 212 2.89 -23.03 54.99
CA ILE A 212 2.21 -21.74 54.81
C ILE A 212 3.14 -20.68 54.19
N HIS A 213 4.46 -20.78 54.41
CA HIS A 213 5.45 -19.85 53.84
C HIS A 213 5.37 -19.81 52.31
N HIS A 214 5.37 -21.00 51.69
CA HIS A 214 5.28 -21.16 50.24
C HIS A 214 3.97 -20.60 49.67
N PHE A 215 2.89 -20.60 50.45
CA PHE A 215 1.59 -20.14 49.98
C PHE A 215 1.32 -18.65 50.14
N ILE A 216 2.15 -17.91 50.88
CA ILE A 216 1.84 -16.49 51.20
C ILE A 216 2.99 -15.57 50.85
N ASN A 217 4.22 -15.92 51.24
CA ASN A 217 5.37 -15.05 51.00
C ASN A 217 6.07 -15.37 49.69
N ASP A 218 5.99 -16.61 49.21
CA ASP A 218 6.61 -16.99 47.93
C ASP A 218 5.70 -16.71 46.75
N VAL A 219 4.39 -16.48 46.97
CA VAL A 219 3.43 -16.28 45.88
C VAL A 219 3.81 -15.09 45.00
N VAL A 220 4.17 -13.94 45.57
CA VAL A 220 4.59 -12.77 44.77
C VAL A 220 5.97 -12.99 44.15
N PRO A 221 7.03 -13.38 44.87
CA PRO A 221 8.32 -13.76 44.28
C PRO A 221 8.24 -14.82 43.17
N ASP A 222 7.40 -15.85 43.34
CA ASP A 222 7.15 -16.89 42.35
C ASP A 222 6.40 -16.29 41.15
N ALA A 223 5.43 -15.39 41.35
CA ALA A 223 4.80 -14.63 40.27
C ALA A 223 5.82 -13.86 39.44
N LEU A 224 6.73 -13.16 40.11
CA LEU A 224 7.76 -12.35 39.47
C LEU A 224 8.75 -13.25 38.72
N THR A 225 9.13 -14.38 39.32
CA THR A 225 10.03 -15.38 38.72
C THR A 225 9.38 -16.05 37.52
N GLU A 226 8.12 -16.45 37.62
CA GLU A 226 7.32 -17.02 36.55
C GLU A 226 7.12 -16.00 35.41
N ALA A 227 6.78 -14.75 35.73
CA ALA A 227 6.69 -13.67 34.75
C ALA A 227 8.02 -13.50 33.98
N ASN A 228 9.15 -13.49 34.68
CA ASN A 228 10.48 -13.40 34.09
C ASN A 228 10.81 -14.62 33.20
N ASN A 229 10.39 -15.82 33.60
CA ASN A 229 10.61 -17.06 32.84
C ASN A 229 9.71 -17.16 31.59
N ILE A 230 8.47 -16.69 31.67
CA ILE A 230 7.51 -16.74 30.56
C ILE A 230 7.85 -15.69 29.51
N ASN A 231 8.40 -14.55 29.93
CA ASN A 231 8.62 -13.42 29.05
C ASN A 231 10.11 -13.08 28.90
N PRO A 232 10.75 -13.53 27.81
CA PRO A 232 12.19 -13.31 27.59
C PRO A 232 12.55 -11.84 27.39
N TYR A 233 11.57 -10.94 27.27
CA TYR A 233 11.79 -9.52 27.13
C TYR A 233 11.95 -8.79 28.46
N ILE A 234 11.64 -9.43 29.59
CA ILE A 234 11.79 -8.82 30.92
C ILE A 234 13.28 -8.83 31.30
N LEU A 235 13.81 -7.65 31.60
CA LEU A 235 15.16 -7.47 32.12
C LEU A 235 15.16 -7.31 33.63
N ASP A 236 14.23 -6.51 34.16
CA ASP A 236 14.00 -6.37 35.58
C ASP A 236 12.50 -6.37 35.86
N ILE A 237 12.13 -6.90 37.03
CA ILE A 237 10.78 -6.84 37.56
C ILE A 237 10.86 -6.74 39.09
N ALA A 238 10.11 -5.80 39.67
CA ALA A 238 10.10 -5.60 41.11
C ALA A 238 8.78 -4.98 41.60
N VAL A 239 8.48 -5.19 42.87
CA VAL A 239 7.41 -4.49 43.58
C VAL A 239 8.06 -3.49 44.54
N LEU A 240 7.68 -2.22 44.40
CA LEU A 240 8.32 -1.09 45.07
C LEU A 240 7.35 -0.43 46.04
N ALA A 241 7.87 0.04 47.18
CA ALA A 241 7.13 0.79 48.19
C ALA A 241 7.38 2.30 48.02
N PRO A 242 6.46 3.08 47.41
CA PRO A 242 6.72 4.48 47.04
C PRO A 242 7.01 5.39 48.25
N HIS A 243 6.42 5.10 49.41
CA HIS A 243 6.64 5.86 50.64
C HIS A 243 8.08 5.76 51.15
N GLU A 244 8.75 4.63 50.93
CA GLU A 244 10.17 4.44 51.30
C GLU A 244 11.11 5.28 50.43
N PHE A 245 10.69 5.66 49.22
CA PHE A 245 11.48 6.56 48.37
C PHE A 245 11.40 8.03 48.79
N GLN A 246 10.44 8.43 49.62
CA GLN A 246 10.31 9.81 50.12
C GLN A 246 11.35 10.13 51.21
N ASN A 247 11.74 9.13 52.00
CA ASN A 247 12.68 9.27 53.10
C ASN A 247 14.12 9.09 52.59
N SER A 248 14.93 10.15 52.63
CA SER A 248 16.37 10.08 52.34
C SER A 248 17.07 9.12 53.31
N PRO A 249 18.16 8.42 52.97
CA PRO A 249 18.88 7.55 53.90
C PRO A 249 19.52 8.41 55.02
N LEU A 250 18.74 8.66 56.07
CA LEU A 250 19.19 9.36 57.27
C LEU A 250 19.00 8.42 58.47
N GLN A 251 20.15 7.96 58.97
CA GLN A 251 20.48 7.53 60.33
C GLN A 251 19.41 6.76 61.12
N GLY A 252 19.56 5.43 61.25
CA GLY A 252 19.08 4.70 62.43
C GLY A 252 18.44 3.33 62.24
N GLY A 253 19.16 2.36 61.66
CA GLY A 253 19.17 0.97 62.15
C GLY A 253 17.95 0.03 61.99
N LEU A 254 16.77 0.51 61.59
CA LEU A 254 15.65 -0.35 61.14
C LEU A 254 15.10 0.22 59.82
N TYR A 255 15.58 -0.27 58.68
CA TYR A 255 15.13 0.16 57.36
C TYR A 255 14.31 -0.94 56.69
N SER A 256 13.08 -0.63 56.30
CA SER A 256 12.33 -1.33 55.25
C SER A 256 13.00 -1.03 53.90
N SER A 257 13.28 -2.07 53.12
CA SER A 257 13.83 -1.90 51.77
C SER A 257 12.78 -1.23 50.86
N PRO A 258 13.14 -0.23 50.04
CA PRO A 258 12.22 0.36 49.06
C PRO A 258 11.77 -0.63 47.98
N VAL A 259 12.50 -1.74 47.84
CA VAL A 259 12.14 -2.91 47.04
C VAL A 259 11.54 -3.95 47.98
N LEU A 260 10.25 -4.23 47.80
CA LEU A 260 9.53 -5.26 48.55
C LEU A 260 9.85 -6.65 47.99
N TYR A 261 9.80 -6.78 46.66
CA TYR A 261 10.06 -8.03 45.94
C TYR A 261 10.78 -7.77 44.62
N GLY A 262 11.54 -8.76 44.14
CA GLY A 262 12.23 -8.72 42.85
C GLY A 262 13.57 -7.97 42.86
N GLU A 263 14.09 -7.70 41.67
CA GLU A 263 15.41 -7.08 41.48
C GLU A 263 15.30 -5.82 40.60
N ILE A 264 16.11 -4.80 40.91
CA ILE A 264 16.15 -3.53 40.18
C ILE A 264 17.58 -3.18 39.76
N ASN A 265 18.06 -3.76 38.68
CA ASN A 265 19.43 -3.55 38.19
C ASN A 265 19.55 -2.30 37.30
N LEU A 266 18.46 -1.90 36.64
CA LEU A 266 18.40 -0.85 35.61
C LEU A 266 17.80 0.46 36.14
N PHE A 267 17.78 0.64 37.46
CA PHE A 267 17.16 1.79 38.12
C PHE A 267 17.90 3.11 37.86
N GLN A 268 17.16 4.19 37.60
CA GLN A 268 17.68 5.53 37.31
C GLN A 268 17.00 6.62 38.14
N GLN A 269 17.63 7.81 38.22
CA GLN A 269 17.07 8.95 38.95
C GLN A 269 15.66 9.37 38.47
N ARG A 270 15.38 9.22 37.17
CA ARG A 270 14.05 9.49 36.59
C ARG A 270 12.99 8.53 37.14
N ASP A 271 13.36 7.26 37.36
CA ASP A 271 12.48 6.22 37.88
C ASP A 271 12.00 6.60 39.28
N ARG A 272 12.92 7.11 40.13
CA ARG A 272 12.58 7.62 41.47
C ARG A 272 11.53 8.73 41.39
N GLN A 273 11.69 9.70 40.50
CA GLN A 273 10.70 10.77 40.35
C GLN A 273 9.34 10.21 39.90
N THR A 274 9.34 9.28 38.95
CA THR A 274 8.11 8.63 38.47
C THR A 274 7.38 7.90 39.59
N ILE A 275 8.09 7.14 40.45
CA ILE A 275 7.48 6.46 41.61
C ILE A 275 6.87 7.44 42.60
N LEU A 276 7.55 8.56 42.87
CA LEU A 276 7.04 9.61 43.74
C LEU A 276 5.79 10.29 43.15
N ASP A 277 5.80 10.57 41.84
CA ASP A 277 4.66 11.16 41.15
C ASP A 277 3.45 10.20 41.17
N LEU A 278 3.68 8.89 41.06
CA LEU A 278 2.65 7.85 41.15
C LEU A 278 1.97 7.79 42.53
N SER A 279 2.69 8.18 43.59
CA SER A 279 2.12 8.25 44.95
C SER A 279 1.06 9.34 45.07
N VAL A 280 1.15 10.37 44.23
CA VAL A 280 0.19 11.49 44.18
C VAL A 280 -0.88 11.22 43.12
N LYS A 281 -0.48 10.67 41.97
CA LYS A 281 -1.35 10.40 40.83
C LYS A 281 -1.15 8.95 40.36
N PRO A 282 -1.95 7.99 40.86
CA PRO A 282 -1.80 6.58 40.54
C PRO A 282 -2.33 6.26 39.14
N GLU A 283 -1.58 6.66 38.12
CA GLU A 283 -1.84 6.33 36.71
C GLU A 283 -0.66 5.53 36.15
N LYS A 284 -0.93 4.41 35.47
CA LYS A 284 0.11 3.63 34.79
C LYS A 284 0.95 4.53 33.87
N THR A 285 2.26 4.49 34.04
CA THR A 285 3.20 5.30 33.24
C THR A 285 4.31 4.44 32.66
N GLY A 286 4.84 4.85 31.52
CA GLY A 286 5.98 4.17 30.91
C GLY A 286 6.74 5.07 29.95
N TYR A 287 8.02 4.78 29.78
CA TYR A 287 8.90 5.53 28.88
C TYR A 287 10.10 4.71 28.42
N ASN A 288 10.66 5.14 27.29
CA ASN A 288 11.93 4.65 26.78
C ASN A 288 13.09 5.30 27.54
N ALA A 289 14.06 4.49 27.96
CA ALA A 289 15.30 4.93 28.58
C ALA A 289 16.50 4.22 27.95
N GLU A 290 17.68 4.76 28.22
CA GLU A 290 18.96 4.12 27.88
C GLU A 290 19.74 3.92 29.17
N VAL A 291 20.14 2.68 29.44
CA VAL A 291 20.87 2.24 30.64
C VAL A 291 22.03 1.38 30.16
N ASP A 292 23.26 1.75 30.49
CA ASP A 292 24.48 1.02 30.10
C ASP A 292 24.58 0.71 28.59
N GLY A 293 24.14 1.65 27.75
CA GLY A 293 24.12 1.50 26.29
C GLY A 293 23.04 0.57 25.74
N LYS A 294 22.17 0.03 26.62
CA LYS A 294 20.98 -0.73 26.23
C LYS A 294 19.76 0.17 26.28
N ARG A 295 18.93 0.09 25.23
CA ARG A 295 17.62 0.74 25.23
C ARG A 295 16.64 -0.15 25.98
N VAL A 296 15.88 0.44 26.88
CA VAL A 296 14.90 -0.28 27.71
C VAL A 296 13.59 0.47 27.73
N TYR A 297 12.47 -0.25 27.70
CA TYR A 297 11.15 0.31 27.94
C TYR A 297 10.79 0.06 29.40
N LYS A 298 10.59 1.13 30.18
CA LYS A 298 10.24 1.05 31.60
C LYS A 298 8.75 1.27 31.77
N SER A 299 8.10 0.46 32.59
CA SER A 299 6.69 0.57 32.97
C SER A 299 6.55 0.56 34.49
N PHE A 300 5.66 1.41 34.99
CA PHE A 300 5.35 1.57 36.40
C PHE A 300 3.83 1.46 36.57
N ILE A 301 3.40 0.47 37.34
CA ILE A 301 1.99 0.09 37.50
C ILE A 301 1.64 0.24 38.98
N PRO A 302 0.83 1.25 39.37
CA PRO A 302 0.39 1.38 40.75
C PRO A 302 -0.61 0.27 41.11
N THR A 303 -0.49 -0.30 42.31
CA THR A 303 -1.42 -1.30 42.85
C THR A 303 -2.49 -0.64 43.74
N GLU A 304 -3.56 -1.37 44.05
CA GLU A 304 -4.58 -0.92 45.01
C GLU A 304 -4.03 -0.74 46.44
N GLY A 305 -2.96 -1.47 46.80
CA GLY A 305 -2.28 -1.37 48.09
C GLY A 305 -1.31 -0.18 48.22
N GLY A 306 -1.10 0.58 47.13
CA GLY A 306 -0.20 1.71 47.10
C GLY A 306 1.26 1.34 46.80
N GLU A 307 1.54 0.07 46.52
CA GLU A 307 2.80 -0.37 45.91
C GLU A 307 2.86 0.00 44.41
N VAL A 308 4.05 -0.11 43.82
CA VAL A 308 4.25 0.08 42.39
C VAL A 308 5.00 -1.12 41.82
N ILE A 309 4.41 -1.79 40.83
CA ILE A 309 5.11 -2.80 40.04
C ILE A 309 5.99 -2.07 39.02
N TYR A 310 7.29 -2.30 39.12
CA TYR A 310 8.31 -1.85 38.19
C TYR A 310 8.64 -2.95 37.19
N LEU A 311 8.69 -2.59 35.92
CA LEU A 311 9.07 -3.47 34.83
C LEU A 311 10.07 -2.76 33.92
N ALA A 312 11.22 -3.38 33.67
CA ALA A 312 12.12 -2.98 32.60
C ALA A 312 12.13 -4.04 31.51
N LEU A 313 11.79 -3.65 30.29
CA LEU A 313 11.74 -4.52 29.13
C LEU A 313 12.88 -4.19 28.15
N ASP A 314 13.43 -5.23 27.52
CA ASP A 314 14.43 -5.09 26.47
C ASP A 314 13.80 -4.47 25.20
N TYR A 315 14.15 -3.22 24.92
CA TYR A 315 13.64 -2.51 23.75
C TYR A 315 14.17 -3.15 22.45
N GLY A 316 15.41 -3.65 22.45
CA GLY A 316 16.04 -4.26 21.29
C GLY A 316 15.30 -5.52 20.86
N GLU A 317 15.03 -6.40 21.81
CA GLU A 317 14.29 -7.65 21.55
C GLU A 317 12.83 -7.39 21.16
N LEU A 318 12.16 -6.45 21.83
CA LEU A 318 10.79 -6.06 21.46
C LEU A 318 10.73 -5.39 20.06
N SER A 319 11.73 -4.57 19.72
CA SER A 319 11.72 -3.82 18.44
C SER A 319 12.25 -4.62 17.26
N GLY A 320 13.04 -5.68 17.50
CA GLY A 320 13.65 -6.52 16.47
C GLY A 320 12.65 -7.06 15.43
N PRO A 321 11.56 -7.72 15.84
CA PRO A 321 10.51 -8.19 14.93
C PRO A 321 9.88 -7.04 14.13
N LEU A 322 9.63 -5.89 14.77
CA LEU A 322 9.03 -4.72 14.12
C LEU A 322 9.97 -4.15 13.04
N TYR A 323 11.26 -3.98 13.35
CA TYR A 323 12.27 -3.56 12.38
C TYR A 323 12.37 -4.51 11.19
N ARG A 324 12.35 -5.83 11.43
CA ARG A 324 12.43 -6.84 10.37
C ARG A 324 11.24 -6.73 9.41
N HIS A 325 10.02 -6.59 9.93
CA HIS A 325 8.83 -6.39 9.11
C HIS A 325 8.88 -5.06 8.34
N SER A 326 9.31 -3.97 8.98
CA SER A 326 9.47 -2.68 8.33
C SER A 326 10.49 -2.73 7.18
N ILE A 327 11.63 -3.39 7.36
CA ILE A 327 12.65 -3.55 6.32
C ILE A 327 12.11 -4.37 5.13
N LEU A 328 11.35 -5.45 5.39
CA LEU A 328 10.70 -6.21 4.33
C LEU A 328 9.70 -5.37 3.52
N LEU A 329 8.95 -4.49 4.19
CA LEU A 329 8.04 -3.55 3.51
C LEU A 329 8.80 -2.54 2.64
N VAL A 330 9.91 -1.98 3.14
CA VAL A 330 10.78 -1.08 2.35
C VAL A 330 11.33 -1.80 1.11
N ILE A 331 11.89 -3.00 1.27
CA ILE A 331 12.47 -3.77 0.17
C ILE A 331 11.41 -4.14 -0.87
N SER A 332 10.26 -4.63 -0.44
CA SER A 332 9.17 -4.99 -1.37
C SER A 332 8.59 -3.77 -2.10
N GLY A 333 8.50 -2.62 -1.42
CA GLY A 333 8.13 -1.34 -2.05
C GLY A 333 9.14 -0.90 -3.12
N LEU A 334 10.44 -0.92 -2.80
CA LEU A 334 11.50 -0.58 -3.75
C LEU A 334 11.52 -1.52 -4.96
N LEU A 335 11.36 -2.83 -4.73
CA LEU A 335 11.30 -3.82 -5.80
C LEU A 335 10.11 -3.58 -6.73
N SER A 336 8.95 -3.22 -6.16
CA SER A 336 7.74 -2.91 -6.93
C SER A 336 7.92 -1.67 -7.81
N ILE A 337 8.57 -0.63 -7.28
CA ILE A 337 8.89 0.59 -8.04
C ILE A 337 9.89 0.29 -9.18
N LEU A 338 10.91 -0.52 -8.90
CA LEU A 338 11.88 -0.95 -9.92
C LEU A 338 11.19 -1.72 -11.05
N LEU A 339 10.31 -2.67 -10.70
CA LEU A 339 9.55 -3.44 -11.67
C LEU A 339 8.67 -2.52 -12.53
N LEU A 340 7.96 -1.57 -11.91
CA LEU A 340 7.15 -0.59 -12.61
C LEU A 340 7.97 0.26 -13.58
N PHE A 341 9.18 0.68 -13.18
CA PHE A 341 10.09 1.42 -14.04
C PHE A 341 10.52 0.61 -15.27
N LEU A 342 10.85 -0.67 -15.09
CA LEU A 342 11.23 -1.58 -16.18
C LEU A 342 10.06 -1.81 -17.14
N LEU A 343 8.86 -2.09 -16.62
CA LEU A 343 7.64 -2.27 -17.42
C LEU A 343 7.32 -1.00 -18.21
N THR A 344 7.40 0.17 -17.57
CA THR A 344 7.15 1.45 -18.24
C THR A 344 8.18 1.70 -19.34
N THR A 345 9.47 1.49 -19.05
CA THR A 345 10.55 1.72 -20.03
C THR A 345 10.45 0.78 -21.23
N THR A 346 10.16 -0.50 -21.01
CA THR A 346 9.98 -1.48 -22.09
C THR A 346 8.76 -1.17 -22.94
N PHE A 347 7.63 -0.86 -22.32
CA PHE A 347 6.39 -0.46 -23.00
C PHE A 347 6.58 0.76 -23.89
N PHE A 348 7.13 1.85 -23.35
CA PHE A 348 7.34 3.07 -24.13
C PHE A 348 8.40 2.91 -25.22
N ASN A 349 9.46 2.13 -24.97
CA ASN A 349 10.47 1.85 -26.00
C ASN A 349 9.85 1.19 -27.23
N ARG A 350 8.95 0.23 -27.00
CA ARG A 350 8.22 -0.48 -28.07
C ARG A 350 7.33 0.48 -28.86
N ILE A 351 6.56 1.33 -28.18
CA ILE A 351 5.73 2.37 -28.83
C ILE A 351 6.57 3.30 -29.70
N PHE A 352 7.68 3.84 -29.17
CA PHE A 352 8.53 4.77 -29.92
C PHE A 352 9.15 4.12 -31.17
N GLN A 353 9.55 2.85 -31.09
CA GLN A 353 10.07 2.11 -32.24
C GLN A 353 9.00 1.97 -33.33
N ASN A 354 7.78 1.57 -32.98
CA ASN A 354 6.68 1.41 -33.94
C ASN A 354 6.31 2.72 -34.63
N ILE A 355 6.22 3.82 -33.86
CA ILE A 355 5.98 5.16 -34.41
C ILE A 355 7.10 5.57 -35.37
N GLN A 356 8.37 5.32 -35.00
CA GLN A 356 9.51 5.68 -35.84
C GLN A 356 9.49 4.91 -37.17
N THR A 357 9.17 3.62 -37.16
CA THR A 357 9.02 2.80 -38.38
C THR A 357 7.97 3.37 -39.34
N ILE A 358 6.80 3.76 -38.82
CA ILE A 358 5.73 4.37 -39.64
C ILE A 358 6.15 5.76 -40.13
N ASN A 359 6.75 6.58 -39.27
CA ASN A 359 7.22 7.90 -39.66
C ASN A 359 8.28 7.85 -40.76
N THR A 360 9.20 6.87 -40.71
CA THR A 360 10.17 6.64 -41.78
C THR A 360 9.48 6.26 -43.09
N GLN A 361 8.44 5.41 -43.05
CA GLN A 361 7.64 5.11 -44.25
C GLN A 361 6.98 6.37 -44.83
N VAL A 362 6.36 7.19 -44.00
CA VAL A 362 5.71 8.45 -44.43
C VAL A 362 6.72 9.42 -45.03
N GLN A 363 7.92 9.51 -44.45
CA GLN A 363 9.00 10.33 -45.01
C GLN A 363 9.45 9.83 -46.39
N LEU A 364 9.63 8.51 -46.56
CA LEU A 364 9.97 7.91 -47.84
C LEU A 364 8.87 8.15 -48.90
N LEU A 365 7.61 8.01 -48.49
CA LEU A 365 6.46 8.34 -49.33
C LEU A 365 6.48 9.81 -49.78
N GLY A 366 6.77 10.73 -48.86
CA GLY A 366 6.89 12.17 -49.15
C GLY A 366 8.04 12.51 -50.10
N THR A 367 9.08 11.68 -50.17
CA THR A 367 10.17 11.82 -51.16
C THR A 367 9.88 11.15 -52.50
N GLY A 368 8.69 10.56 -52.67
CA GLY A 368 8.27 9.91 -53.92
C GLY A 368 8.61 8.42 -54.02
N ASP A 369 8.97 7.75 -52.92
CA ASP A 369 9.14 6.30 -52.88
C ASP A 369 7.82 5.61 -52.49
N PHE A 370 7.08 5.14 -53.50
CA PHE A 370 5.82 4.42 -53.34
C PHE A 370 6.00 2.89 -53.23
N THR A 371 7.24 2.44 -52.94
CA THR A 371 7.54 1.04 -52.62
C THR A 371 7.75 0.82 -51.11
N ALA A 372 7.92 1.89 -50.35
CA ALA A 372 8.20 1.85 -48.92
C ALA A 372 7.05 1.22 -48.10
N LYS A 373 7.36 0.19 -47.34
CA LYS A 373 6.41 -0.51 -46.46
C LYS A 373 6.90 -0.50 -45.02
N SER A 374 6.00 -0.28 -44.07
CA SER A 374 6.26 -0.57 -42.67
C SER A 374 5.80 -2.00 -42.37
N VAL A 375 6.58 -2.73 -41.57
CA VAL A 375 6.20 -4.06 -41.07
C VAL A 375 6.24 -4.00 -39.56
N ILE A 376 5.06 -4.09 -38.94
CA ILE A 376 4.91 -4.12 -37.48
C ILE A 376 4.22 -5.44 -37.14
N ASN A 377 4.98 -6.36 -36.55
CA ASN A 377 4.54 -7.71 -36.20
C ASN A 377 3.84 -7.74 -34.83
N GLU A 378 2.86 -6.87 -34.64
CA GLU A 378 2.11 -6.76 -33.38
C GLU A 378 0.60 -6.81 -33.65
N GLU A 379 -0.18 -7.37 -32.74
CA GLU A 379 -1.64 -7.40 -32.84
C GLU A 379 -2.26 -6.21 -32.11
N ASN A 380 -1.90 -4.99 -32.51
CA ASN A 380 -2.39 -3.76 -31.92
C ASN A 380 -2.66 -2.66 -32.96
N GLU A 381 -3.03 -1.48 -32.48
CA GLU A 381 -3.38 -0.31 -33.28
C GLU A 381 -2.22 0.14 -34.19
N PHE A 382 -0.95 -0.11 -33.82
CA PHE A 382 0.19 0.22 -34.66
C PHE A 382 0.29 -0.67 -35.90
N SER A 383 -0.10 -1.95 -35.80
CA SER A 383 -0.18 -2.82 -36.97
C SER A 383 -1.32 -2.42 -37.89
N GLN A 384 -2.48 -2.04 -37.34
CA GLN A 384 -3.57 -1.48 -38.15
C GLN A 384 -3.17 -0.19 -38.86
N LEU A 385 -2.44 0.69 -38.18
CA LEU A 385 -1.90 1.92 -38.76
C LEU A 385 -0.87 1.63 -39.85
N SER A 386 0.03 0.67 -39.62
CA SER A 386 1.01 0.19 -40.61
C SER A 386 0.32 -0.41 -41.84
N GLN A 387 -0.69 -1.26 -41.65
CA GLN A 387 -1.49 -1.83 -42.74
C GLN A 387 -2.24 -0.75 -43.53
N SER A 388 -2.79 0.25 -42.84
CA SER A 388 -3.48 1.39 -43.47
C SER A 388 -2.51 2.24 -44.29
N ALA A 389 -1.32 2.53 -43.75
CA ALA A 389 -0.25 3.21 -44.48
C ALA A 389 0.22 2.38 -45.69
N ASN A 390 0.41 1.07 -45.53
CA ASN A 390 0.75 0.17 -46.63
C ASN A 390 -0.36 0.09 -47.70
N LYS A 391 -1.63 0.20 -47.32
CA LYS A 391 -2.75 0.29 -48.25
C LYS A 391 -2.70 1.60 -49.03
N MET A 392 -2.45 2.72 -48.34
CA MET A 392 -2.28 4.03 -48.98
C MET A 392 -1.13 4.00 -50.00
N VAL A 393 0.03 3.45 -49.63
CA VAL A 393 1.17 3.28 -50.55
C VAL A 393 0.77 2.47 -51.79
N ARG A 394 0.10 1.32 -51.60
CA ARG A 394 -0.38 0.49 -52.72
C ARG A 394 -1.37 1.22 -53.62
N THR A 395 -2.32 1.95 -53.04
CA THR A 395 -3.32 2.70 -53.80
C THR A 395 -2.67 3.83 -54.60
N LEU A 396 -1.75 4.58 -54.00
CA LEU A 396 -1.03 5.65 -54.71
C LEU A 396 -0.15 5.10 -55.82
N ASN A 397 0.57 4.01 -55.56
CA ASN A 397 1.37 3.32 -56.57
C ASN A 397 0.50 2.88 -57.75
N HIS A 398 -0.61 2.19 -57.47
CA HIS A 398 -1.55 1.74 -58.51
C HIS A 398 -2.15 2.90 -59.31
N VAL A 399 -2.58 3.99 -58.65
CA VAL A 399 -3.11 5.17 -59.35
C VAL A 399 -2.04 5.81 -60.24
N LEU A 400 -0.78 5.89 -59.79
CA LEU A 400 0.32 6.42 -60.62
C LEU A 400 0.65 5.50 -61.79
N GLU A 401 0.63 4.18 -61.60
CA GLU A 401 0.84 3.19 -62.66
C GLU A 401 -0.28 3.27 -63.71
N GLU A 402 -1.54 3.29 -63.30
CA GLU A 402 -2.69 3.48 -64.20
C GLU A 402 -2.60 4.81 -64.94
N THR A 403 -2.25 5.88 -64.25
CA THR A 403 -2.08 7.21 -64.84
C THR A 403 -0.94 7.20 -65.86
N SER A 404 0.18 6.54 -65.57
CA SER A 404 1.29 6.36 -66.51
C SER A 404 0.86 5.57 -67.75
N ASN A 405 0.16 4.45 -67.56
CA ASN A 405 -0.34 3.63 -68.67
C ASN A 405 -1.33 4.40 -69.55
N LYS A 406 -2.24 5.17 -68.95
CA LYS A 406 -3.17 6.04 -69.67
C LYS A 406 -2.44 7.16 -70.42
N ALA A 407 -1.41 7.74 -69.82
CA ALA A 407 -0.58 8.75 -70.49
C ALA A 407 0.16 8.18 -71.70
N TYR A 408 0.75 6.97 -71.58
CA TYR A 408 1.36 6.26 -72.72
C TYR A 408 0.34 5.98 -73.83
N GLN A 409 -0.87 5.54 -73.48
CA GLN A 409 -1.95 5.32 -74.45
C GLN A 409 -2.32 6.63 -75.16
N THR A 410 -2.52 7.71 -74.41
CA THR A 410 -2.82 9.05 -74.95
C THR A 410 -1.70 9.56 -75.85
N GLN A 411 -0.44 9.43 -75.44
CA GLN A 411 0.72 9.82 -76.25
C GLN A 411 0.74 9.05 -77.57
N ARG A 412 0.57 7.72 -77.52
CA ARG A 412 0.56 6.87 -78.72
C ARG A 412 -0.59 7.23 -79.66
N LEU A 413 -1.79 7.43 -79.12
CA LEU A 413 -2.97 7.84 -79.91
C LEU A 413 -2.76 9.23 -80.52
N ALA A 414 -2.20 10.17 -79.78
CA ALA A 414 -1.90 11.52 -80.26
C ALA A 414 -0.86 11.51 -81.38
N VAL A 415 0.21 10.73 -81.27
CA VAL A 415 1.21 10.57 -82.34
C VAL A 415 0.61 9.93 -83.60
N LEU A 416 -0.24 8.90 -83.44
CA LEU A 416 -0.95 8.30 -84.59
C LEU A 416 -1.89 9.31 -85.26
N LEU A 417 -2.65 10.06 -84.45
CA LEU A 417 -3.60 11.06 -84.95
C LEU A 417 -2.87 12.23 -85.61
N GLU A 418 -1.70 12.63 -85.10
CA GLU A 418 -0.82 13.62 -85.69
C GLU A 418 -0.32 13.18 -87.07
N ALA A 419 0.12 11.92 -87.19
CA ALA A 419 0.58 11.33 -88.44
C ALA A 419 -0.56 11.17 -89.47
N ASP A 420 -1.73 10.69 -89.04
CA ASP A 420 -2.91 10.53 -89.89
C ASP A 420 -3.46 11.90 -90.34
N ALA A 421 -3.47 12.91 -89.46
CA ALA A 421 -3.84 14.27 -89.80
C ALA A 421 -2.87 14.87 -90.83
N ALA A 422 -1.55 14.75 -90.62
CA ALA A 422 -0.55 15.25 -91.56
C ALA A 422 -0.69 14.59 -92.94
N LYS A 423 -0.86 13.26 -92.98
CA LYS A 423 -1.12 12.53 -94.23
C LYS A 423 -2.43 12.94 -94.89
N SER A 424 -3.48 13.20 -94.10
CA SER A 424 -4.76 13.67 -94.62
C SER A 424 -4.65 15.08 -95.19
N VAL A 425 -3.91 15.99 -94.55
CA VAL A 425 -3.62 17.33 -95.09
C VAL A 425 -2.92 17.21 -96.44
N GLU A 426 -1.85 16.41 -96.53
CA GLU A 426 -1.11 16.20 -97.77
C GLU A 426 -1.99 15.59 -98.87
N HIS A 427 -2.77 14.56 -98.54
CA HIS A 427 -3.66 13.91 -99.49
C HIS A 427 -4.78 14.84 -99.97
N LEU A 428 -5.40 15.60 -99.08
CA LEU A 428 -6.44 16.56 -99.46
C LEU A 428 -5.90 17.73 -100.25
N TYR A 429 -4.71 18.23 -99.91
CA TYR A 429 -4.06 19.27 -100.69
C TYR A 429 -3.75 18.77 -102.11
N THR A 430 -3.23 17.56 -102.26
CA THR A 430 -2.93 16.96 -103.57
C THR A 430 -4.18 16.63 -104.38
N VAL A 431 -5.19 15.99 -103.78
CA VAL A 431 -6.47 15.67 -104.44
C VAL A 431 -7.20 16.94 -104.80
N SER A 432 -7.31 17.91 -103.89
CA SER A 432 -8.00 19.16 -104.20
C SER A 432 -7.25 19.99 -105.22
N MET A 433 -5.91 20.06 -105.20
CA MET A 433 -5.18 20.75 -106.26
C MET A 433 -5.41 20.08 -107.62
N LYS A 434 -5.48 18.75 -107.65
CA LYS A 434 -5.80 17.98 -108.85
C LYS A 434 -7.24 18.23 -109.33
N GLU A 435 -8.23 18.09 -108.45
CA GLU A 435 -9.64 18.36 -108.74
C GLU A 435 -9.86 19.82 -109.15
N THR A 436 -9.26 20.78 -108.44
CA THR A 436 -9.31 22.21 -108.78
C THR A 436 -8.67 22.46 -110.15
N LYS A 437 -7.53 21.84 -110.44
CA LYS A 437 -6.89 21.95 -111.76
C LYS A 437 -7.76 21.34 -112.85
N GLN A 438 -8.32 20.16 -112.62
CA GLN A 438 -9.20 19.47 -113.56
C GLN A 438 -10.50 20.26 -113.79
N LEU A 439 -11.09 20.82 -112.73
CA LEU A 439 -12.24 21.72 -112.81
C LEU A 439 -11.88 23.00 -113.56
N ARG A 440 -10.67 23.55 -113.40
CA ARG A 440 -10.19 24.69 -114.18
C ARG A 440 -9.98 24.35 -115.65
N GLU A 441 -9.34 23.23 -115.97
CA GLU A 441 -9.19 22.74 -117.34
C GLU A 441 -10.56 22.50 -117.99
N GLN A 442 -11.49 21.85 -117.28
CA GLN A 442 -12.89 21.69 -117.72
C GLN A 442 -13.61 23.02 -117.87
N LEU A 443 -13.37 23.98 -116.97
CA LEU A 443 -13.96 25.31 -117.04
C LEU A 443 -13.41 26.09 -118.23
N ASP A 444 -12.12 25.97 -118.54
CA ASP A 444 -11.49 26.57 -119.72
C ASP A 444 -12.06 25.93 -121.00
N ASP A 445 -12.18 24.60 -121.05
CA ASP A 445 -12.80 23.87 -122.17
C ASP A 445 -14.28 24.27 -122.36
N ILE A 446 -15.04 24.39 -121.25
CA ILE A 446 -16.44 24.81 -121.30
C ILE A 446 -16.53 26.30 -121.68
N ILE A 447 -15.66 27.16 -121.19
CA ILE A 447 -15.62 28.57 -121.60
C ILE A 447 -15.28 28.68 -123.07
N GLU A 448 -14.28 27.95 -123.57
CA GLU A 448 -13.93 27.94 -124.99
C GLU A 448 -15.09 27.41 -125.84
N PHE A 449 -15.76 26.34 -125.40
CA PHE A 449 -16.96 25.83 -126.05
C PHE A 449 -18.10 26.85 -126.05
N LEU A 450 -18.31 27.55 -124.92
CA LEU A 450 -19.28 28.64 -124.83
C LEU A 450 -18.87 29.80 -125.75
N ASP A 451 -17.60 30.17 -125.84
CA ASP A 451 -17.11 31.22 -126.73
C ASP A 451 -17.29 30.83 -128.22
N GLN A 452 -17.03 29.58 -128.59
CA GLN A 452 -17.30 29.04 -129.93
C GLN A 452 -18.81 29.06 -130.24
N LEU A 453 -19.64 28.65 -129.29
CA LEU A 453 -21.10 28.78 -129.39
C LEU A 453 -21.52 30.24 -129.55
N GLU A 454 -20.88 31.15 -128.83
CA GLU A 454 -21.14 32.58 -128.89
C GLU A 454 -20.86 33.15 -130.28
N VAL A 455 -19.70 32.81 -130.84
CA VAL A 455 -19.30 33.19 -132.21
C VAL A 455 -20.25 32.59 -133.23
N TYR A 456 -20.60 31.31 -133.13
CA TYR A 456 -21.52 30.64 -134.05
C TYR A 456 -22.93 31.25 -134.02
N VAL A 457 -23.45 31.56 -132.83
CA VAL A 457 -24.74 32.24 -132.66
C VAL A 457 -24.69 33.66 -133.22
N ARG A 458 -23.56 34.36 -133.10
CA ARG A 458 -23.36 35.73 -133.63
C ARG A 458 -23.22 35.78 -135.16
N GLU A 459 -22.53 34.81 -135.76
CA GLU A 459 -22.29 34.74 -137.20
C GLU A 459 -23.55 34.33 -137.98
N LYS A 460 -24.39 33.46 -137.41
CA LYS A 460 -25.59 32.94 -138.08
C LYS A 460 -26.82 33.86 -137.99
N ASN A 461 -26.82 34.84 -137.09
CA ASN A 461 -27.97 35.72 -136.82
C ASN A 461 -27.72 37.19 -137.17
N GLN A 462 -26.85 37.47 -138.14
CA GLN A 462 -26.46 38.84 -138.54
C GLN A 462 -27.60 39.72 -139.10
N ASP A 463 -28.83 39.20 -139.28
CA ASP A 463 -29.94 39.94 -139.90
C ASP A 463 -31.29 39.74 -139.19
N SER A 464 -31.32 39.44 -137.88
CA SER A 464 -32.58 39.23 -137.15
C SER A 464 -32.52 39.64 -135.69
N SER A 465 -33.12 40.79 -135.35
CA SER A 465 -33.48 41.16 -133.98
C SER A 465 -34.51 40.15 -133.43
N THR A 466 -34.04 39.11 -132.75
CA THR A 466 -34.89 38.10 -132.12
C THR A 466 -34.50 37.96 -130.65
N GLU A 467 -35.50 38.18 -129.79
CA GLU A 467 -35.46 38.13 -128.32
C GLU A 467 -34.87 36.80 -127.78
N ASP A 468 -34.99 35.72 -128.56
CA ASP A 468 -34.46 34.38 -128.27
C ASP A 468 -32.92 34.31 -128.22
N VAL A 469 -32.22 35.15 -128.99
CA VAL A 469 -30.75 35.16 -129.03
C VAL A 469 -30.18 35.72 -127.72
N GLU A 470 -30.79 36.78 -127.18
CA GLU A 470 -30.41 37.41 -125.91
C GLU A 470 -30.60 36.44 -124.72
N GLU A 471 -31.63 35.59 -124.76
CA GLU A 471 -31.87 34.56 -123.73
C GLU A 471 -30.77 33.49 -123.72
N VAL A 472 -30.27 33.09 -124.89
CA VAL A 472 -29.15 32.14 -125.02
C VAL A 472 -27.88 32.72 -124.43
N TYR A 473 -27.54 33.98 -124.74
CA TYR A 473 -26.41 34.68 -124.13
C TYR A 473 -26.54 34.74 -122.60
N LYS A 474 -27.73 35.06 -122.09
CA LYS A 474 -27.99 35.12 -120.65
C LYS A 474 -27.81 33.74 -119.99
N LYS A 475 -28.24 32.65 -120.63
CA LYS A 475 -28.03 31.28 -120.13
C LYS A 475 -26.56 30.88 -120.16
N MET A 476 -25.82 31.23 -121.23
CA MET A 476 -24.38 30.99 -121.33
C MET A 476 -23.61 31.74 -120.22
N GLU A 477 -23.96 33.00 -119.96
CA GLU A 477 -23.36 33.77 -118.88
C GLU A 477 -23.72 33.20 -117.50
N THR A 478 -24.96 32.70 -117.33
CA THR A 478 -25.38 32.02 -116.09
C THR A 478 -24.57 30.74 -115.88
N ILE A 479 -24.29 29.96 -116.93
CA ILE A 479 -23.43 28.77 -116.86
C ILE A 479 -21.99 29.16 -116.51
N ARG A 480 -21.42 30.20 -117.15
CA ARG A 480 -20.09 30.73 -116.78
C ARG A 480 -20.04 31.14 -115.32
N GLN A 481 -21.06 31.82 -114.82
CA GLN A 481 -21.15 32.27 -113.44
C GLN A 481 -21.27 31.09 -112.46
N MET A 482 -22.15 30.12 -112.75
CA MET A 482 -22.30 28.90 -111.94
C MET A 482 -21.00 28.08 -111.86
N LEU A 483 -20.27 27.94 -112.98
CA LEU A 483 -19.00 27.20 -113.01
C LEU A 483 -17.89 27.93 -112.24
N LYS A 484 -17.83 29.26 -112.35
CA LYS A 484 -16.92 30.09 -111.53
C LYS A 484 -17.25 29.96 -110.04
N GLU A 485 -18.53 30.00 -109.68
CA GLU A 485 -19.00 29.86 -108.30
C GLU A 485 -18.77 28.46 -107.72
N GLN A 486 -18.96 27.40 -108.53
CA GLN A 486 -18.66 26.02 -108.14
C GLN A 486 -17.15 25.80 -107.90
N THR A 487 -16.31 26.38 -108.75
CA THR A 487 -14.84 26.34 -108.58
C THR A 487 -14.41 27.09 -107.32
N ALA A 488 -15.00 28.27 -107.06
CA ALA A 488 -14.76 29.04 -105.84
C ALA A 488 -15.19 28.27 -104.58
N THR A 489 -16.39 27.69 -104.58
CA THR A 489 -16.92 26.90 -103.46
C THR A 489 -16.08 25.66 -103.17
N THR A 490 -15.59 24.98 -104.20
CA THR A 490 -14.68 23.82 -104.04
C THR A 490 -13.32 24.22 -103.45
N THR A 491 -12.84 25.40 -103.82
CA THR A 491 -11.62 25.98 -103.25
C THR A 491 -11.82 26.34 -101.77
N ASP A 492 -12.92 27.04 -101.44
CA ASP A 492 -13.23 27.47 -100.07
C ASP A 492 -13.44 26.29 -99.12
N THR A 493 -14.17 25.25 -99.57
CA THR A 493 -14.36 24.01 -98.80
C THR A 493 -13.04 23.28 -98.57
N THR A 494 -12.13 23.27 -99.56
CA THR A 494 -10.79 22.70 -99.40
C THR A 494 -9.98 23.46 -98.36
N VAL A 495 -9.96 24.80 -98.44
CA VAL A 495 -9.23 25.64 -97.48
C VAL A 495 -9.74 25.42 -96.07
N ALA A 496 -11.07 25.43 -95.87
CA ALA A 496 -11.67 25.17 -94.56
C ALA A 496 -11.31 23.77 -94.02
N LEU A 497 -11.27 22.74 -94.88
CA LEU A 497 -10.93 21.38 -94.47
C LEU A 497 -9.44 21.23 -94.16
N ALA A 498 -8.57 21.93 -94.90
CA ALA A 498 -7.14 22.03 -94.60
C ALA A 498 -6.88 22.75 -93.27
N ASP A 499 -7.60 23.83 -92.98
CA ASP A 499 -7.51 24.57 -91.72
C ASP A 499 -7.97 23.71 -90.53
N LEU A 500 -9.08 22.97 -90.68
CA LEU A 500 -9.56 22.03 -89.65
C LEU A 500 -8.55 20.91 -89.38
N LEU A 501 -7.92 20.36 -90.41
CA LEU A 501 -6.92 19.31 -90.25
C LEU A 501 -5.60 19.84 -89.69
N THR A 502 -5.20 21.07 -90.05
CA THR A 502 -4.04 21.75 -89.48
C THR A 502 -4.27 22.03 -87.98
N SER A 503 -5.48 22.46 -87.62
CA SER A 503 -5.90 22.62 -86.23
C SER A 503 -5.89 21.29 -85.47
N LEU A 504 -6.40 20.22 -86.06
CA LEU A 504 -6.39 18.87 -85.49
C LEU A 504 -4.95 18.36 -85.27
N HIS A 505 -4.06 18.58 -86.24
CA HIS A 505 -2.64 18.27 -86.12
C HIS A 505 -2.00 19.05 -84.95
N GLY A 506 -2.27 20.36 -84.85
CA GLY A 506 -1.81 21.19 -83.74
C GLY A 506 -2.31 20.73 -82.36
N GLN A 507 -3.59 20.37 -82.24
CA GLN A 507 -4.16 19.83 -81.00
C GLN A 507 -3.56 18.47 -80.62
N SER A 508 -3.27 17.62 -81.62
CA SER A 508 -2.63 16.31 -81.40
C SER A 508 -1.21 16.47 -80.87
N SER A 509 -0.43 17.38 -81.46
CA SER A 509 0.91 17.70 -80.98
C SER A 509 0.90 18.21 -79.53
N GLN A 510 -0.07 19.08 -79.17
CA GLN A 510 -0.24 19.53 -77.78
C GLN A 510 -0.58 18.38 -76.83
N LEU A 511 -1.45 17.44 -77.23
CA LEU A 511 -1.76 16.24 -76.44
C LEU A 511 -0.52 15.37 -76.22
N THR A 512 0.31 15.20 -77.25
CA THR A 512 1.60 14.49 -77.14
C THR A 512 2.51 15.16 -76.11
N HIS A 513 2.64 16.48 -76.13
CA HIS A 513 3.44 17.23 -75.16
C HIS A 513 2.92 17.13 -73.72
N ILE A 514 1.59 17.19 -73.53
CA ILE A 514 0.97 17.03 -72.21
C ILE A 514 1.25 15.62 -71.67
N ALA A 515 1.06 14.59 -72.50
CA ALA A 515 1.30 13.21 -72.11
C ALA A 515 2.78 12.96 -71.76
N ASP A 516 3.71 13.48 -72.55
CA ASP A 516 5.16 13.38 -72.28
C ASP A 516 5.56 14.09 -70.97
N SER A 517 5.07 15.31 -70.76
CA SER A 517 5.30 16.06 -69.52
C SER A 517 4.80 15.31 -68.29
N LEU A 518 3.61 14.71 -68.38
CA LEU A 518 3.01 13.94 -67.32
C LEU A 518 3.79 12.63 -67.05
N LEU A 519 4.21 11.91 -68.09
CA LEU A 519 5.09 10.74 -67.95
C LEU A 519 6.42 11.10 -67.30
N LYS A 520 7.02 12.23 -67.68
CA LYS A 520 8.25 12.74 -67.07
C LYS A 520 8.06 13.09 -65.60
N GLN A 521 6.92 13.64 -65.21
CA GLN A 521 6.61 13.89 -63.80
C GLN A 521 6.43 12.58 -63.02
N ILE A 522 5.72 11.60 -63.58
CA ILE A 522 5.50 10.30 -62.96
C ILE A 522 6.82 9.51 -62.81
N SER A 523 7.73 9.62 -63.78
CA SER A 523 9.04 8.95 -63.74
C SER A 523 9.94 9.38 -62.58
N ARG A 524 9.64 10.51 -61.92
CA ARG A 524 10.36 10.97 -60.72
C ARG A 524 9.97 10.17 -59.49
N PHE A 525 8.85 9.47 -59.53
CA PHE A 525 8.39 8.60 -58.46
C PHE A 525 8.98 7.21 -58.65
N LYS A 526 9.41 6.62 -57.54
CA LYS A 526 9.83 5.23 -57.50
C LYS A 526 8.58 4.39 -57.24
N LEU A 527 8.14 3.70 -58.29
CA LEU A 527 6.98 2.82 -58.32
C LEU A 527 7.38 1.38 -58.02
#